data_AF-A0A6U4HXC9-F1
#
_entry.id   AF-A0A6U4HXC9-F1
#
_cell.length_a   1.000
_cell.length_b   1.000
_cell.length_c   1.000
_cell.angle_alpha   90.00
_cell.angle_beta   90.00
_cell.angle_gamma   90.00
#
_symmetry.space_group_name_H-M   'P 1'
#
loop_
_entity.id
_entity.type
_entity.pdbx_description
1 polymer ?
#
loop_
_entity_poly.entity_id
_entity_poly.type
_entity_poly.pdbx_seq_one_letter_code
_entity_poly.pdbx_strand_id
1 'polypeptide(L)'
;AILASLLVFVFAETRKRAKLGQSRAKLCVWWCLDGCLGVALVLWLHIFLLGSALLEEDDCPNTRNTSFPVYFAELDEWHCLKWGDQAKLSRQPHGDELLLDCNTTFIDAIGADFTAYRRKCPPCPKDPTFNDEVEGCFTYSGRSAICKAAVHIGAFPDTEGGSFIVAGRRPLATYEGCLYSGFHSSAYTPDPTSPSLADQWAFTIVNTDNTRAPYDSVTLVDWSKGGGGTLAEPWKAFTADVTMSVAGRNFTGSVPIGPGQRNNTPQIELNYCADAKVLADRPNACEHK
;
A
#
# COMPACT_ATOMS: atom_id res chain seq x y z
N ALA A 1 29.96 32.26 11.79
CA ALA A 1 30.51 33.54 11.30
C ALA A 1 29.87 34.77 11.94
N ILE A 2 28.53 34.88 11.97
CA ILE A 2 27.81 36.05 12.51
C ILE A 2 28.09 36.28 14.01
N LEU A 3 28.04 35.22 14.83
CA LEU A 3 28.31 35.28 16.28
C LEU A 3 29.73 35.76 16.61
N ALA A 4 30.74 35.31 15.86
CA ALA A 4 32.12 35.75 16.05
C ALA A 4 32.30 37.24 15.70
N SER A 5 31.59 37.72 14.67
CA SER A 5 31.64 39.13 14.26
C SER A 5 30.97 40.06 15.27
N LEU A 6 29.86 39.63 15.88
CA LEU A 6 29.19 40.34 16.96
C LEU A 6 30.06 40.39 18.23
N LEU A 7 30.69 39.28 18.60
CA LEU A 7 31.59 39.24 19.75
C LEU A 7 32.80 40.16 19.58
N VAL A 8 33.39 40.20 18.39
CA VAL A 8 34.50 41.12 18.07
C VAL A 8 34.05 42.57 18.13
N PHE A 9 32.86 42.90 17.63
CA PHE A 9 32.31 44.26 17.70
C PHE A 9 32.04 44.69 19.15
N VAL A 10 31.43 43.82 19.95
CA VAL A 10 31.18 44.06 21.39
C VAL A 10 32.50 44.23 22.16
N PHE A 11 33.51 43.39 21.88
CA PHE A 11 34.83 43.51 22.50
C PHE A 11 35.58 44.77 22.08
N ALA A 12 35.50 45.16 20.81
CA ALA A 12 36.14 46.37 20.30
C ALA A 12 35.51 47.62 20.95
N GLU A 13 34.19 47.64 21.08
CA GLU A 13 33.48 48.81 21.57
C GLU A 13 33.51 48.93 23.10
N THR A 14 33.55 47.81 23.82
CA THR A 14 33.84 47.80 25.27
C THR A 14 35.27 48.29 25.55
N ARG A 15 36.27 47.88 24.76
CA ARG A 15 37.66 48.39 24.88
C ARG A 15 37.76 49.87 24.60
N LYS A 16 37.06 50.38 23.58
CA LYS A 16 37.10 51.79 23.19
C LYS A 16 36.52 52.69 24.30
N ARG A 17 35.52 52.20 25.03
CA ARG A 17 34.79 52.95 26.05
C ARG A 17 35.30 52.77 27.48
N ALA A 18 36.12 51.76 27.75
CA ALA A 18 36.86 51.62 29.01
C ALA A 18 37.79 52.81 29.32
N LYS A 19 38.12 53.65 28.32
CA LYS A 19 38.90 54.88 28.48
C LYS A 19 38.05 56.10 28.91
N LEU A 20 36.72 56.01 28.91
CA LEU A 20 35.79 57.10 29.25
C LEU A 20 35.09 56.80 30.58
N GLY A 21 35.69 57.21 31.71
CA GLY A 21 35.01 57.45 33.01
C GLY A 21 34.07 56.36 33.56
N GLN A 22 34.49 55.74 34.66
CA GLN A 22 33.92 54.55 35.33
C GLN A 22 32.39 54.57 35.63
N SER A 23 31.76 55.74 35.70
CA SER A 23 30.32 55.88 35.98
C SER A 23 29.41 55.63 34.76
N ARG A 24 29.87 55.91 33.53
CA ARG A 24 29.09 55.65 32.30
C ARG A 24 29.26 54.23 31.75
N ALA A 25 30.32 53.53 32.16
CA ALA A 25 30.59 52.16 31.75
C ALA A 25 29.51 51.17 32.23
N LYS A 26 29.01 51.32 33.47
CA LYS A 26 27.95 50.44 34.01
C LYS A 26 26.64 50.53 33.23
N LEU A 27 26.28 51.74 32.79
CA LEU A 27 25.09 51.96 31.98
C LEU A 27 25.25 51.28 30.60
N CYS A 28 26.40 51.45 29.94
CA CYS A 28 26.66 50.79 28.65
C CYS A 28 26.61 49.25 28.72
N VAL A 29 27.15 48.63 29.79
CA VAL A 29 27.09 47.17 29.94
C VAL A 29 25.66 46.67 30.06
N TRP A 30 24.81 47.38 30.81
CA TRP A 30 23.39 47.06 30.92
C TRP A 30 22.67 47.15 29.57
N TRP A 31 22.90 48.21 28.80
CA TRP A 31 22.31 48.36 27.46
C TRP A 31 22.77 47.29 26.46
N CYS A 32 24.03 46.84 26.53
CA CYS A 32 24.50 45.73 25.71
C CYS A 32 23.86 44.38 26.11
N LEU A 33 23.70 44.13 27.41
CA LEU A 33 23.05 42.90 27.89
C LEU A 33 21.58 42.85 27.49
N ASP A 34 20.84 43.95 27.67
CA ASP A 34 19.44 44.06 27.23
C ASP A 34 19.31 43.88 25.72
N GLY A 35 20.21 44.48 24.93
CA GLY A 35 20.23 44.30 23.48
C GLY A 35 20.46 42.83 23.07
N CYS A 36 21.41 42.15 23.71
CA CYS A 36 21.69 40.74 23.42
C CYS A 36 20.52 39.82 23.83
N LEU A 37 19.91 40.06 25.00
CA LEU A 37 18.72 39.32 25.45
C LEU A 37 17.53 39.55 24.51
N GLY A 38 17.32 40.78 24.06
CA GLY A 38 16.27 41.12 23.09
C GLY A 38 16.46 40.38 21.76
N VAL A 39 17.67 40.38 21.19
CA VAL A 39 17.96 39.65 19.94
C VAL A 39 17.82 38.14 20.12
N ALA A 40 18.31 37.59 21.23
CA ALA A 40 18.18 36.16 21.52
C ALA A 40 16.71 35.73 21.67
N LEU A 41 15.89 36.56 22.31
CA LEU A 41 14.46 36.29 22.49
C LEU A 41 13.71 36.39 21.16
N VAL A 42 14.01 37.38 20.31
CA VAL A 42 13.43 37.47 18.96
C VAL A 42 13.83 36.27 18.09
N LEU A 43 15.09 35.85 18.13
CA LEU A 43 15.55 34.65 17.42
C LEU A 43 14.89 33.38 17.96
N TRP A 44 14.78 33.23 19.28
CA TRP A 44 14.07 32.11 19.89
C TRP A 44 12.59 32.11 19.49
N LEU A 45 11.93 33.27 19.50
CA LEU A 45 10.54 33.41 19.08
C LEU A 45 10.38 33.09 17.59
N HIS A 46 11.30 33.52 16.73
CA HIS A 46 11.32 33.13 15.32
C HIS A 46 11.56 31.64 15.15
N ILE A 47 12.50 31.02 15.86
CA ILE A 47 12.72 29.57 15.80
C ILE A 47 11.53 28.81 16.36
N PHE A 48 10.84 29.32 17.37
CA PHE A 48 9.66 28.68 17.94
C PHE A 48 8.45 28.79 17.00
N LEU A 49 8.22 29.98 16.42
CA LEU A 49 7.13 30.25 15.47
C LEU A 49 7.38 29.64 14.09
N LEU A 50 8.63 29.57 13.63
CA LEU A 50 9.01 28.94 12.37
C LEU A 50 9.29 27.44 12.54
N GLY A 51 9.79 27.01 13.70
CA GLY A 51 10.10 25.61 13.99
C GLY A 51 8.86 24.75 14.18
N SER A 52 7.73 25.34 14.59
CA SER A 52 6.42 24.69 14.45
C SER A 52 5.97 24.55 13.00
N ALA A 53 6.44 25.42 12.08
CA ALA A 53 6.05 25.41 10.67
C ALA A 53 7.03 24.66 9.74
N LEU A 54 8.25 24.36 10.19
CA LEU A 54 9.30 23.73 9.39
C LEU A 54 9.49 22.23 9.66
N LEU A 55 8.73 21.66 10.59
CA LEU A 55 8.72 20.21 10.87
C LEU A 55 7.34 19.57 10.71
N GLU A 56 6.33 20.38 10.38
CA GLU A 56 5.00 19.93 10.01
C GLU A 56 4.95 20.03 8.49
N GLU A 57 5.61 19.07 7.83
CA GLU A 57 5.38 18.83 6.42
C GLU A 57 3.97 18.25 6.36
N ASP A 58 3.00 19.06 5.92
CA ASP A 58 1.56 18.72 5.90
C ASP A 58 1.27 17.36 5.23
N ASP A 59 2.22 16.86 4.43
CA ASP A 59 2.12 15.61 3.67
C ASP A 59 2.97 14.43 4.23
N CYS A 60 3.65 14.55 5.38
CA CYS A 60 4.47 13.46 5.95
C CYS A 60 4.47 13.40 7.50
N PRO A 61 4.29 12.21 8.12
CA PRO A 61 3.81 12.14 9.49
C PRO A 61 4.92 12.26 10.54
N ASN A 62 4.89 13.39 11.23
CA ASN A 62 4.85 13.41 12.68
C ASN A 62 3.40 13.31 13.20
N THR A 63 2.43 12.97 12.34
CA THR A 63 1.00 13.01 12.61
C THR A 63 0.43 11.63 12.95
N ARG A 64 -0.68 11.63 13.71
CA ARG A 64 -1.43 10.48 14.22
C ARG A 64 -2.16 9.73 13.09
N ASN A 65 -1.46 9.30 12.05
CA ASN A 65 -2.12 8.71 10.90
C ASN A 65 -2.68 7.33 11.28
N THR A 66 -4.01 7.21 11.28
CA THR A 66 -4.70 5.96 11.66
C THR A 66 -4.81 4.99 10.49
N SER A 67 -4.52 5.46 9.27
CA SER A 67 -4.61 4.69 8.03
C SER A 67 -3.46 4.97 7.06
N PHE A 68 -3.09 3.98 6.26
CA PHE A 68 -1.98 4.02 5.32
C PHE A 68 -2.41 3.52 3.93
N PRO A 69 -2.00 4.21 2.84
CA PRO A 69 -2.16 3.70 1.50
C PRO A 69 -1.13 2.60 1.25
N VAL A 70 -1.62 1.42 0.92
CA VAL A 70 -0.84 0.20 0.77
C VAL A 70 -1.07 -0.35 -0.63
N TYR A 71 -0.01 -0.48 -1.40
CA TYR A 71 -0.05 -1.07 -2.73
C TYR A 71 0.27 -2.55 -2.68
N PHE A 72 -0.52 -3.34 -3.39
CA PHE A 72 -0.39 -4.79 -3.48
C PHE A 72 0.05 -5.17 -4.88
N ALA A 73 1.31 -5.57 -5.03
CA ALA A 73 1.85 -5.94 -6.34
C ALA A 73 1.15 -7.15 -6.98
N GLU A 74 0.54 -8.02 -6.16
CA GLU A 74 -0.21 -9.20 -6.64
C GLU A 74 -1.62 -8.87 -7.13
N LEU A 75 -2.15 -7.71 -6.75
CA LEU A 75 -3.44 -7.17 -7.18
C LEU A 75 -3.29 -6.05 -8.21
N ASP A 76 -2.11 -5.44 -8.27
CA ASP A 76 -1.85 -4.18 -8.95
C ASP A 76 -2.77 -3.04 -8.50
N GLU A 77 -3.09 -2.99 -7.19
CA GLU A 77 -4.06 -2.05 -6.63
C GLU A 77 -3.57 -1.40 -5.32
N TRP A 78 -4.04 -0.18 -5.09
CA TRP A 78 -3.87 0.54 -3.83
C TRP A 78 -5.08 0.31 -2.93
N HIS A 79 -4.83 0.11 -1.64
CA HIS A 79 -5.88 0.01 -0.63
C HIS A 79 -5.51 0.83 0.60
N CYS A 80 -6.52 1.48 1.20
CA CYS A 80 -6.36 2.16 2.47
C CYS A 80 -6.55 1.18 3.64
N LEU A 81 -5.52 1.00 4.47
CA LEU A 81 -5.54 0.08 5.62
C LEU A 81 -5.37 0.84 6.93
N LYS A 82 -6.05 0.40 7.99
CA LYS A 82 -5.87 0.94 9.35
C LYS A 82 -4.95 0.07 10.18
N TRP A 83 -4.22 0.69 11.11
CA TRP A 83 -3.40 -0.05 12.07
C TRP A 83 -4.25 -0.89 13.02
N GLY A 84 -3.82 -2.11 13.30
CA GLY A 84 -4.48 -3.06 14.19
C GLY A 84 -5.77 -3.69 13.62
N ASP A 85 -6.32 -3.14 12.54
CA ASP A 85 -7.53 -3.65 11.90
C ASP A 85 -7.18 -4.68 10.81
N GLN A 86 -7.90 -5.80 10.80
CA GLN A 86 -7.87 -6.72 9.67
C GLN A 86 -8.80 -6.19 8.57
N ALA A 87 -8.21 -5.65 7.52
CA ALA A 87 -8.93 -5.17 6.36
C ALA A 87 -9.11 -6.28 5.33
N LYS A 88 -10.35 -6.45 4.86
CA LYS A 88 -10.65 -7.30 3.70
C LYS A 88 -10.44 -6.49 2.42
N LEU A 89 -9.69 -7.02 1.48
CA LEU A 89 -9.45 -6.36 0.20
C LEU A 89 -10.67 -6.60 -0.71
N SER A 90 -11.59 -5.65 -0.74
CA SER A 90 -12.71 -5.65 -1.68
C SER A 90 -12.30 -4.90 -2.95
N ARG A 91 -12.51 -5.54 -4.10
CA ARG A 91 -12.21 -4.96 -5.42
C ARG A 91 -13.51 -4.50 -6.06
N GLN A 92 -13.58 -3.23 -6.46
CA GLN A 92 -14.74 -2.71 -7.18
C GLN A 92 -14.73 -3.23 -8.61
N PRO A 93 -15.81 -3.85 -9.10
CA PRO A 93 -15.85 -4.33 -10.47
C PRO A 93 -15.92 -3.15 -11.44
N HIS A 94 -15.12 -3.22 -12.50
CA HIS A 94 -15.13 -2.30 -13.62
C HIS A 94 -16.14 -2.74 -14.68
N GLY A 95 -16.81 -1.74 -15.27
CA GLY A 95 -17.75 -1.93 -16.38
C GLY A 95 -19.07 -2.60 -15.99
N ASP A 96 -19.87 -2.86 -17.02
CA ASP A 96 -21.19 -3.48 -16.89
C ASP A 96 -21.11 -5.01 -16.74
N GLU A 97 -22.18 -5.61 -16.24
CA GLU A 97 -22.32 -7.05 -16.14
C GLU A 97 -22.42 -7.71 -17.53
N LEU A 98 -21.49 -8.62 -17.83
CA LEU A 98 -21.45 -9.36 -19.10
C LEU A 98 -21.79 -10.84 -18.87
N LEU A 99 -22.65 -11.38 -19.74
CA LEU A 99 -22.98 -12.81 -19.78
C LEU A 99 -21.86 -13.60 -20.48
N LEU A 100 -21.38 -14.67 -19.84
CA LEU A 100 -20.35 -15.57 -20.37
C LEU A 100 -20.95 -16.93 -20.73
N ASP A 101 -20.32 -17.63 -21.69
CA ASP A 101 -20.59 -19.04 -21.94
C ASP A 101 -19.83 -19.93 -20.95
N CYS A 102 -20.35 -21.13 -20.66
CA CYS A 102 -19.80 -22.02 -19.63
C CYS A 102 -18.34 -22.42 -19.84
N ASN A 103 -17.87 -22.46 -21.09
CA ASN A 103 -16.51 -22.86 -21.45
C ASN A 103 -15.59 -21.66 -21.71
N THR A 104 -16.08 -20.43 -21.49
CA THR A 104 -15.27 -19.22 -21.72
C THR A 104 -14.14 -19.18 -20.70
N THR A 105 -12.89 -19.15 -21.18
CA THR A 105 -11.70 -19.04 -20.31
C THR A 105 -11.49 -17.61 -19.86
N PHE A 106 -10.62 -17.43 -18.85
CA PHE A 106 -10.28 -16.08 -18.37
C PHE A 106 -9.60 -15.22 -19.43
N ILE A 107 -8.65 -15.80 -20.16
CA ILE A 107 -7.97 -15.07 -21.23
C ILE A 107 -8.93 -14.69 -22.37
N ASP A 108 -9.90 -15.54 -22.70
CA ASP A 108 -10.85 -15.22 -23.77
C ASP A 108 -11.83 -14.11 -23.36
N ALA A 109 -12.27 -14.08 -22.09
CA ALA A 109 -13.27 -13.12 -21.62
C ALA A 109 -12.70 -11.77 -21.17
N ILE A 110 -11.50 -11.78 -20.59
CA ILE A 110 -10.89 -10.62 -19.91
C ILE A 110 -9.53 -10.30 -20.50
N GLY A 111 -8.74 -11.34 -20.79
CA GLY A 111 -7.37 -11.18 -21.29
C GLY A 111 -6.37 -10.95 -20.16
N ALA A 112 -5.28 -10.27 -20.50
CA ALA A 112 -4.13 -10.02 -19.62
C ALA A 112 -4.35 -8.79 -18.74
N ASP A 113 -5.34 -8.85 -17.85
CA ASP A 113 -5.75 -7.72 -17.02
C ASP A 113 -5.97 -8.14 -15.55
N PHE A 114 -5.46 -7.32 -14.62
CA PHE A 114 -5.72 -7.52 -13.20
C PHE A 114 -7.12 -7.12 -12.80
N THR A 115 -7.76 -6.21 -13.53
CA THR A 115 -9.02 -5.54 -13.19
C THR A 115 -10.13 -6.53 -12.78
N ALA A 116 -10.90 -6.15 -11.76
CA ALA A 116 -12.08 -6.89 -11.35
C ALA A 116 -13.25 -6.60 -12.30
N TYR A 117 -13.99 -7.62 -12.71
CA TYR A 117 -15.13 -7.48 -13.62
C TYR A 117 -16.35 -8.20 -13.07
N ARG A 118 -17.53 -7.59 -13.23
CA ARG A 118 -18.80 -8.27 -12.94
C ARG A 118 -19.19 -9.15 -14.11
N ARG A 119 -19.45 -10.43 -13.84
CA ARG A 119 -19.83 -11.42 -14.84
C ARG A 119 -21.05 -12.20 -14.38
N LYS A 120 -21.78 -12.70 -15.37
CA LYS A 120 -22.92 -13.57 -15.17
C LYS A 120 -22.75 -14.82 -15.99
N CYS A 121 -23.11 -15.96 -15.42
CA CYS A 121 -23.09 -17.23 -16.11
C CYS A 121 -24.50 -17.83 -16.18
N PRO A 122 -24.83 -18.53 -17.27
CA PRO A 122 -25.99 -19.41 -17.30
C PRO A 122 -25.77 -20.63 -16.36
N PRO A 123 -26.78 -21.48 -16.18
CA PRO A 123 -26.59 -22.80 -15.60
C PRO A 123 -25.49 -23.57 -16.34
N CYS A 124 -24.47 -23.99 -15.60
CA CYS A 124 -23.33 -24.76 -16.11
C CYS A 124 -23.26 -26.09 -15.36
N PRO A 125 -24.13 -27.06 -15.72
CA PRO A 125 -24.22 -28.33 -15.02
C PRO A 125 -22.92 -29.13 -15.12
N LYS A 126 -22.69 -30.00 -14.15
CA LYS A 126 -21.54 -30.90 -14.14
C LYS A 126 -21.50 -31.75 -15.42
N ASP A 127 -20.43 -31.59 -16.20
CA ASP A 127 -20.13 -32.42 -17.36
C ASP A 127 -18.86 -33.27 -17.13
N PRO A 128 -18.60 -34.31 -17.94
CA PRO A 128 -17.41 -35.16 -17.79
C PRO A 128 -16.10 -34.39 -17.96
N THR A 129 -16.11 -33.28 -18.70
CA THR A 129 -14.97 -32.41 -19.01
C THR A 129 -14.67 -31.38 -17.92
N PHE A 130 -15.51 -31.28 -16.88
CA PHE A 130 -15.41 -30.24 -15.85
C PHE A 130 -14.02 -30.17 -15.22
N ASN A 131 -13.45 -31.33 -14.89
CA ASN A 131 -12.16 -31.41 -14.19
C ASN A 131 -10.99 -30.97 -15.09
N ASP A 132 -11.12 -31.16 -16.41
CA ASP A 132 -10.09 -30.80 -17.39
C ASP A 132 -10.14 -29.30 -17.76
N GLU A 133 -11.27 -28.64 -17.48
CA GLU A 133 -11.50 -27.22 -17.78
C GLU A 133 -11.35 -26.31 -16.55
N VAL A 134 -11.13 -26.87 -15.36
CA VAL A 134 -10.90 -26.12 -14.12
C VAL A 134 -9.60 -26.59 -13.49
N GLU A 135 -8.55 -25.82 -13.74
CA GLU A 135 -7.21 -26.01 -13.18
C GLU A 135 -7.00 -25.05 -11.99
N GLY A 136 -6.69 -25.61 -10.82
CA GLY A 136 -6.43 -24.87 -9.58
C GLY A 136 -7.59 -24.85 -8.58
N CYS A 137 -7.34 -24.26 -7.41
CA CYS A 137 -8.28 -24.20 -6.29
C CYS A 137 -8.25 -22.80 -5.68
N PHE A 138 -9.39 -22.10 -5.71
CA PHE A 138 -9.56 -20.68 -5.33
C PHE A 138 -8.79 -19.65 -6.17
N THR A 139 -7.57 -19.98 -6.57
CA THR A 139 -6.82 -19.32 -7.64
C THR A 139 -6.74 -20.28 -8.82
N TYR A 140 -7.23 -19.83 -9.96
CA TYR A 140 -7.39 -20.65 -11.16
C TYR A 140 -6.41 -20.18 -12.24
N SER A 141 -5.90 -21.13 -13.02
CA SER A 141 -5.13 -20.88 -14.24
C SER A 141 -5.90 -19.97 -15.19
N GLY A 142 -5.22 -19.12 -15.98
CA GLY A 142 -5.85 -18.30 -17.02
C GLY A 142 -6.56 -19.14 -18.10
N ARG A 143 -6.25 -20.44 -18.17
CA ARG A 143 -6.87 -21.43 -19.06
C ARG A 143 -8.22 -21.94 -18.57
N SER A 144 -8.52 -21.78 -17.28
CA SER A 144 -9.72 -22.34 -16.67
C SER A 144 -10.97 -21.61 -17.13
N ALA A 145 -12.06 -22.35 -17.32
CA ALA A 145 -13.37 -21.81 -17.65
C ALA A 145 -13.95 -21.04 -16.44
N ILE A 146 -14.27 -19.74 -16.62
CA ILE A 146 -14.65 -18.85 -15.52
C ILE A 146 -15.93 -19.34 -14.83
N CYS A 147 -16.96 -19.70 -15.60
CA CYS A 147 -18.24 -20.12 -15.04
C CYS A 147 -18.13 -21.42 -14.25
N LYS A 148 -17.38 -22.40 -14.77
CA LYS A 148 -17.12 -23.66 -14.07
C LYS A 148 -16.29 -23.44 -12.81
N ALA A 149 -15.30 -22.54 -12.84
CA ALA A 149 -14.55 -22.14 -11.64
C ALA A 149 -15.44 -21.46 -10.58
N ALA A 150 -16.41 -20.63 -11.01
CA ALA A 150 -17.37 -19.99 -10.12
C ALA A 150 -18.32 -21.01 -9.47
N VAL A 151 -18.83 -21.98 -10.22
CA VAL A 151 -19.57 -23.14 -9.68
C VAL A 151 -18.69 -23.95 -8.73
N HIS A 152 -17.44 -24.21 -9.10
CA HIS A 152 -16.49 -24.98 -8.32
C HIS A 152 -16.28 -24.38 -6.93
N ILE A 153 -16.07 -23.06 -6.80
CA ILE A 153 -15.99 -22.39 -5.47
C ILE A 153 -17.33 -22.23 -4.76
N GLY A 154 -18.44 -22.65 -5.38
CA GLY A 154 -19.79 -22.46 -4.86
C GLY A 154 -20.25 -21.01 -4.84
N ALA A 155 -19.85 -20.19 -5.83
CA ALA A 155 -20.39 -18.83 -6.00
C ALA A 155 -21.90 -18.86 -6.29
N PHE A 156 -22.36 -19.89 -7.02
CA PHE A 156 -23.77 -20.18 -7.28
C PHE A 156 -23.95 -21.68 -7.61
N PRO A 157 -25.17 -22.23 -7.52
CA PRO A 157 -25.46 -23.62 -7.90
C PRO A 157 -25.33 -23.85 -9.42
N ASP A 158 -24.86 -25.02 -9.81
CA ASP A 158 -24.65 -25.40 -11.21
C ASP A 158 -25.94 -25.41 -12.05
N THR A 159 -27.11 -25.56 -11.41
CA THR A 159 -28.43 -25.60 -12.05
C THR A 159 -29.07 -24.24 -12.32
N GLU A 160 -28.60 -23.16 -11.70
CA GLU A 160 -29.26 -21.85 -11.73
C GLU A 160 -28.45 -20.78 -12.46
N GLY A 161 -27.14 -20.95 -12.54
CA GLY A 161 -26.25 -19.86 -12.96
C GLY A 161 -26.20 -18.76 -11.90
N GLY A 162 -25.54 -17.65 -12.22
CA GLY A 162 -25.41 -16.57 -11.24
C GLY A 162 -24.47 -15.45 -11.64
N SER A 163 -24.54 -14.36 -10.89
CA SER A 163 -23.66 -13.20 -11.02
C SER A 163 -22.56 -13.24 -9.97
N PHE A 164 -21.35 -12.89 -10.35
CA PHE A 164 -20.17 -12.87 -9.49
C PHE A 164 -19.15 -11.85 -9.98
N ILE A 165 -18.09 -11.65 -9.20
CA ILE A 165 -16.96 -10.82 -9.58
C ILE A 165 -15.77 -11.75 -9.84
N VAL A 166 -15.12 -11.57 -10.98
CA VAL A 166 -13.87 -12.25 -11.34
C VAL A 166 -12.77 -11.22 -11.40
N ALA A 167 -11.58 -11.56 -10.93
CA ALA A 167 -10.48 -10.62 -10.90
C ALA A 167 -9.16 -11.31 -11.25
N GLY A 168 -8.38 -10.68 -12.12
CA GLY A 168 -7.10 -11.20 -12.58
C GLY A 168 -6.03 -11.19 -11.49
N ARG A 169 -5.05 -12.07 -11.65
CA ARG A 169 -3.95 -12.35 -10.73
C ARG A 169 -2.67 -12.69 -11.47
N ARG A 170 -1.56 -12.55 -10.77
CA ARG A 170 -0.28 -13.13 -11.22
C ARG A 170 -0.37 -14.65 -11.26
N PRO A 171 0.36 -15.29 -12.19
CA PRO A 171 0.38 -16.74 -12.30
C PRO A 171 1.04 -17.36 -11.07
N LEU A 172 0.58 -18.56 -10.70
CA LEU A 172 1.25 -19.39 -9.72
C LEU A 172 2.25 -20.31 -10.43
N ALA A 173 3.36 -20.63 -9.75
CA ALA A 173 4.29 -21.62 -10.27
C ALA A 173 3.65 -23.01 -10.39
N THR A 174 2.74 -23.33 -9.48
CA THR A 174 1.96 -24.57 -9.43
C THR A 174 0.57 -24.28 -8.88
N TYR A 175 -0.44 -24.87 -9.49
CA TYR A 175 -1.84 -24.84 -9.07
C TYR A 175 -2.22 -26.19 -8.47
N GLU A 176 -2.75 -26.17 -7.25
CA GLU A 176 -3.26 -27.37 -6.60
C GLU A 176 -4.72 -27.61 -7.00
N GLY A 177 -5.05 -28.85 -7.37
CA GLY A 177 -6.43 -29.28 -7.57
C GLY A 177 -7.09 -29.63 -6.23
N CYS A 178 -8.40 -29.41 -6.11
CA CYS A 178 -9.14 -29.72 -4.89
C CYS A 178 -10.58 -30.20 -5.18
N LEU A 179 -11.22 -30.78 -4.16
CA LEU A 179 -12.65 -31.08 -4.18
C LEU A 179 -13.38 -29.97 -3.42
N TYR A 180 -14.17 -29.17 -4.13
CA TYR A 180 -14.95 -28.09 -3.53
C TYR A 180 -16.38 -28.07 -4.10
N SER A 181 -17.37 -27.82 -3.24
CA SER A 181 -18.80 -27.85 -3.60
C SER A 181 -19.28 -29.11 -4.35
N GLY A 182 -18.58 -30.26 -4.23
CA GLY A 182 -18.91 -31.50 -4.96
C GLY A 182 -18.29 -31.61 -6.37
N PHE A 183 -17.43 -30.66 -6.74
CA PHE A 183 -16.71 -30.58 -7.99
C PHE A 183 -15.20 -30.77 -7.76
N HIS A 184 -14.52 -31.47 -8.67
CA HIS A 184 -13.08 -31.64 -8.61
C HIS A 184 -12.42 -30.69 -9.61
N SER A 185 -11.40 -29.97 -9.16
CA SER A 185 -10.47 -29.28 -10.06
C SER A 185 -9.18 -30.08 -10.22
N SER A 186 -8.51 -29.88 -11.35
CA SER A 186 -7.21 -30.50 -11.66
C SER A 186 -6.06 -29.64 -11.13
N ALA A 187 -4.94 -30.31 -10.81
CA ALA A 187 -3.68 -29.63 -10.54
C ALA A 187 -2.99 -29.28 -11.88
N TYR A 188 -2.29 -28.14 -11.92
CA TYR A 188 -1.63 -27.67 -13.13
C TYR A 188 -0.30 -26.99 -12.80
N THR A 189 0.72 -27.20 -13.63
CA THR A 189 2.00 -26.51 -13.53
C THR A 189 2.26 -25.84 -14.88
N PRO A 190 2.21 -24.50 -14.96
CA PRO A 190 2.52 -23.79 -16.18
C PRO A 190 3.96 -24.08 -16.63
N ASP A 191 4.16 -24.30 -17.93
CA ASP A 191 5.50 -24.35 -18.50
C ASP A 191 6.08 -22.93 -18.55
N PRO A 192 7.17 -22.62 -17.83
CA PRO A 192 7.76 -21.28 -17.80
C PRO A 192 8.30 -20.82 -19.16
N THR A 193 8.48 -21.73 -20.12
CA THR A 193 8.91 -21.43 -21.49
C THR A 193 7.76 -21.26 -22.47
N SER A 194 6.53 -21.53 -22.03
CA SER A 194 5.33 -21.42 -22.85
C SER A 194 5.06 -19.97 -23.22
N PRO A 195 4.84 -19.66 -24.51
CA PRO A 195 4.40 -18.34 -24.94
C PRO A 195 2.89 -18.13 -24.70
N SER A 196 2.17 -19.11 -24.15
CA SER A 196 0.73 -19.03 -23.90
C SER A 196 0.43 -17.91 -22.91
N LEU A 197 -0.42 -16.98 -23.32
CA LEU A 197 -0.90 -15.92 -22.43
C LEU A 197 -1.65 -16.49 -21.23
N ALA A 198 -2.32 -17.63 -21.40
CA ALA A 198 -3.06 -18.27 -20.33
C ALA A 198 -2.18 -18.88 -19.24
N ASP A 199 -0.91 -19.16 -19.55
CA ASP A 199 0.10 -19.61 -18.57
C ASP A 199 0.72 -18.44 -17.79
N GLN A 200 0.56 -17.23 -18.29
CA GLN A 200 1.12 -16.00 -17.71
C GLN A 200 0.13 -15.28 -16.80
N TRP A 201 -1.08 -15.81 -16.64
CA TRP A 201 -2.15 -15.18 -15.88
C TRP A 201 -2.89 -16.20 -15.03
N ALA A 202 -3.42 -15.72 -13.91
CA ALA A 202 -4.38 -16.46 -13.10
C ALA A 202 -5.58 -15.57 -12.82
N PHE A 203 -6.61 -16.14 -12.21
CA PHE A 203 -7.73 -15.37 -11.72
C PHE A 203 -8.30 -15.97 -10.44
N THR A 204 -9.12 -15.17 -9.77
CA THR A 204 -9.93 -15.63 -8.64
C THR A 204 -11.36 -15.13 -8.79
N ILE A 205 -12.27 -15.82 -8.12
CA ILE A 205 -13.66 -15.41 -8.01
C ILE A 205 -13.81 -14.69 -6.66
N VAL A 206 -14.09 -13.39 -6.72
CA VAL A 206 -14.34 -12.56 -5.55
C VAL A 206 -15.80 -12.75 -5.16
N ASN A 207 -16.05 -13.70 -4.25
CA ASN A 207 -17.40 -13.94 -3.76
C ASN A 207 -17.84 -12.80 -2.83
N THR A 208 -18.99 -12.19 -3.13
CA THR A 208 -19.59 -11.08 -2.36
C THR A 208 -20.02 -11.50 -0.96
N ASP A 209 -20.29 -12.78 -0.75
CA ASP A 209 -21.02 -13.27 0.42
C ASP A 209 -20.09 -13.80 1.52
N ASN A 210 -18.78 -13.66 1.31
CA ASN A 210 -17.78 -13.54 2.38
C ASN A 210 -17.70 -14.68 3.43
N THR A 211 -18.28 -15.86 3.18
CA THR A 211 -18.35 -16.97 4.15
C THR A 211 -17.54 -18.24 3.83
N ARG A 212 -17.04 -18.45 2.60
CA ARG A 212 -16.55 -19.79 2.18
C ARG A 212 -15.17 -19.89 1.48
N ALA A 213 -14.65 -18.86 0.82
CA ALA A 213 -13.31 -18.87 0.21
C ALA A 213 -12.28 -18.13 1.10
N PRO A 214 -10.96 -18.44 1.01
CA PRO A 214 -9.95 -17.59 1.63
C PRO A 214 -10.02 -16.20 0.99
N TYR A 215 -10.44 -15.20 1.77
CA TYR A 215 -10.48 -13.81 1.31
C TYR A 215 -9.10 -13.21 1.38
N ASP A 216 -8.82 -12.30 0.44
CA ASP A 216 -7.68 -11.43 0.58
C ASP A 216 -7.88 -10.54 1.80
N SER A 217 -6.98 -10.67 2.77
CA SER A 217 -7.02 -9.89 4.00
C SER A 217 -5.63 -9.48 4.44
N VAL A 218 -5.56 -8.30 5.05
CA VAL A 218 -4.30 -7.69 5.45
C VAL A 218 -4.50 -7.02 6.78
N THR A 219 -3.54 -7.21 7.67
CA THR A 219 -3.46 -6.57 8.96
C THR A 219 -2.10 -5.89 9.06
N LEU A 220 -2.13 -4.57 9.25
CA LEU A 220 -0.96 -3.81 9.66
C LEU A 220 -0.88 -3.92 11.19
N VAL A 221 0.10 -4.66 11.71
CA VAL A 221 0.17 -5.03 13.13
C VAL A 221 0.75 -3.88 13.95
N ASP A 222 1.98 -3.50 13.65
CA ASP A 222 2.71 -2.43 14.36
C ASP A 222 3.79 -1.85 13.44
N TRP A 223 4.44 -0.77 13.86
CA TRP A 223 5.62 -0.25 13.18
C TRP A 223 6.73 0.07 14.17
N SER A 224 7.96 -0.04 13.70
CA SER A 224 9.14 0.28 14.49
C SER A 224 10.12 1.14 13.70
N LYS A 225 10.84 2.00 14.42
CA LYS A 225 11.96 2.76 13.88
C LYS A 225 13.22 1.90 13.99
N GLY A 226 13.70 1.43 12.85
CA GLY A 226 14.99 0.78 12.71
C GLY A 226 16.16 1.77 12.63
N GLY A 227 17.35 1.21 12.42
CA GLY A 227 18.55 1.97 12.04
C GLY A 227 18.62 2.10 10.52
N GLY A 228 18.73 3.32 10.02
CA GLY A 228 18.71 3.61 8.59
C GLY A 228 17.98 4.91 8.31
N GLY A 229 17.95 5.34 7.05
CA GLY A 229 17.37 6.62 6.64
C GLY A 229 18.39 7.76 6.58
N THR A 230 18.25 8.61 5.57
CA THR A 230 19.01 9.85 5.42
C THR A 230 18.09 11.02 5.65
N LEU A 231 18.62 12.25 5.79
CA LEU A 231 17.79 13.45 5.80
C LEU A 231 16.90 13.57 4.55
N ALA A 232 17.33 13.02 3.41
CA ALA A 232 16.55 13.02 2.18
C ALA A 232 15.51 11.89 2.09
N GLU A 233 15.68 10.82 2.87
CA GLU A 233 14.81 9.64 2.85
C GLU A 233 14.59 9.12 4.28
N PRO A 234 13.92 9.91 5.15
CA PRO A 234 13.74 9.54 6.55
C PRO A 234 12.84 8.31 6.72
N TRP A 235 11.93 8.05 5.78
CA TRP A 235 11.03 6.89 5.80
C TRP A 235 11.76 5.53 5.79
N LYS A 236 12.95 5.46 5.19
CA LYS A 236 13.79 4.24 5.18
C LYS A 236 14.24 3.81 6.59
N ALA A 237 14.07 4.68 7.59
CA ALA A 237 14.30 4.35 8.99
C ALA A 237 13.16 3.53 9.61
N PHE A 238 12.02 3.36 8.94
CA PHE A 238 10.82 2.77 9.52
C PHE A 238 10.43 1.48 8.80
N THR A 239 9.97 0.52 9.59
CA THR A 239 9.44 -0.78 9.12
C THR A 239 8.09 -1.04 9.76
N ALA A 240 7.16 -1.59 8.99
CA ALA A 240 5.85 -2.03 9.45
C ALA A 240 5.79 -3.55 9.49
N ASP A 241 5.27 -4.10 10.59
CA ASP A 241 4.96 -5.51 10.71
C ASP A 241 3.59 -5.77 10.07
N VAL A 242 3.57 -6.65 9.07
CA VAL A 242 2.38 -6.94 8.27
C VAL A 242 2.10 -8.43 8.32
N THR A 243 0.83 -8.77 8.50
CA THR A 243 0.30 -10.11 8.28
C THR A 243 -0.76 -10.03 7.19
N MET A 244 -0.62 -10.82 6.13
CA MET A 244 -1.58 -10.85 5.04
C MET A 244 -1.82 -12.26 4.53
N SER A 245 -2.99 -12.46 3.94
CA SER A 245 -3.31 -13.57 3.06
C SER A 245 -3.81 -12.94 1.77
N VAL A 246 -3.05 -13.02 0.67
CA VAL A 246 -3.45 -12.46 -0.63
C VAL A 246 -3.18 -13.48 -1.71
N ALA A 247 -4.16 -13.76 -2.57
CA ALA A 247 -4.06 -14.75 -3.65
C ALA A 247 -3.61 -16.14 -3.16
N GLY A 248 -4.10 -16.57 -1.97
CA GLY A 248 -3.73 -17.85 -1.36
C GLY A 248 -2.30 -17.90 -0.77
N ARG A 249 -1.55 -16.80 -0.80
CA ARG A 249 -0.23 -16.69 -0.16
C ARG A 249 -0.38 -15.99 1.18
N ASN A 250 0.14 -16.63 2.23
CA ASN A 250 0.25 -16.01 3.53
C ASN A 250 1.64 -15.39 3.67
N PHE A 251 1.71 -14.14 4.09
CA PHE A 251 2.95 -13.45 4.42
C PHE A 251 2.84 -12.85 5.81
N THR A 252 3.85 -13.08 6.62
CA THR A 252 4.05 -12.42 7.91
C THR A 252 5.49 -11.93 7.96
N GLY A 253 5.70 -10.64 8.13
CA GLY A 253 7.04 -10.06 8.21
C GLY A 253 7.05 -8.54 8.24
N SER A 254 8.24 -7.99 8.37
CA SER A 254 8.47 -6.54 8.43
C SER A 254 8.78 -5.98 7.03
N VAL A 255 8.08 -4.91 6.65
CA VAL A 255 8.16 -4.25 5.34
C VAL A 255 8.68 -2.82 5.56
N PRO A 256 9.71 -2.36 4.82
CA PRO A 256 10.14 -0.96 4.91
C PRO A 256 9.04 -0.02 4.45
N ILE A 257 8.87 1.08 5.17
CA ILE A 257 7.90 2.12 4.82
C ILE A 257 8.53 3.06 3.78
N GLY A 258 7.75 3.43 2.76
CA GLY A 258 8.15 4.33 1.67
C GLY A 258 7.88 3.76 0.28
N PRO A 259 8.23 4.51 -0.78
CA PRO A 259 8.12 4.03 -2.15
C PRO A 259 8.94 2.76 -2.33
N GLY A 260 8.25 1.70 -2.74
CA GLY A 260 8.81 0.37 -2.86
C GLY A 260 9.90 0.35 -3.93
N GLN A 261 11.04 -0.27 -3.62
CA GLN A 261 11.93 -0.72 -4.69
C GLN A 261 11.23 -1.89 -5.36
N ARG A 262 10.63 -1.68 -6.54
CA ARG A 262 9.86 -2.71 -7.30
C ARG A 262 10.61 -4.04 -7.53
N ASN A 263 11.91 -4.07 -7.24
CA ASN A 263 12.80 -5.20 -7.48
C ASN A 263 13.06 -6.06 -6.23
N ASN A 264 12.67 -5.61 -5.03
CA ASN A 264 12.87 -6.37 -3.79
C ASN A 264 11.52 -6.76 -3.18
N THR A 265 11.32 -8.06 -2.96
CA THR A 265 10.36 -8.59 -1.99
C THR A 265 10.50 -7.80 -0.68
N PRO A 266 9.43 -7.24 -0.11
CA PRO A 266 8.06 -7.77 -0.13
C PRO A 266 7.14 -7.18 -1.22
N GLN A 267 6.08 -7.92 -1.56
CA GLN A 267 5.08 -7.60 -2.60
C GLN A 267 4.11 -6.47 -2.21
N ILE A 268 4.50 -5.67 -1.21
CA ILE A 268 3.73 -4.56 -0.69
C ILE A 268 4.60 -3.32 -0.65
N GLU A 269 4.01 -2.21 -1.08
CA GLU A 269 4.57 -0.87 -0.91
C GLU A 269 3.67 -0.07 0.05
N LEU A 270 4.26 0.43 1.13
CA LEU A 270 3.60 1.27 2.13
C LEU A 270 3.99 2.71 1.83
N ASN A 271 3.14 3.47 1.15
CA ASN A 271 3.53 4.83 0.81
C ASN A 271 3.34 5.75 2.01
N TYR A 272 4.46 6.24 2.54
CA TYR A 272 4.50 7.08 3.73
C TYR A 272 3.89 8.46 3.50
N CYS A 273 3.99 8.97 2.27
CA CYS A 273 3.72 10.36 1.91
C CYS A 273 3.49 10.47 0.40
N ALA A 274 2.53 9.73 -0.13
CA ALA A 274 2.15 10.00 -1.50
C ALA A 274 1.49 11.39 -1.52
N ASP A 275 2.07 12.31 -2.28
CA ASP A 275 1.44 13.59 -2.63
C ASP A 275 -0.06 13.34 -2.88
N ALA A 276 -0.93 14.10 -2.20
CA ALA A 276 -2.38 13.95 -2.31
C ALA A 276 -2.83 13.94 -3.78
N LYS A 277 -2.09 14.62 -4.67
CA LYS A 277 -2.30 14.61 -6.12
C LYS A 277 -1.99 13.27 -6.78
N VAL A 278 -0.98 12.54 -6.29
CA VAL A 278 -0.64 11.18 -6.74
C VAL A 278 -1.67 10.15 -6.23
N LEU A 279 -2.28 10.39 -5.08
CA LEU A 279 -3.35 9.52 -4.55
C LEU A 279 -4.72 9.83 -5.17
N ALA A 280 -4.99 11.08 -5.56
CA ALA A 280 -6.28 11.49 -6.14
C ALA A 280 -6.62 10.74 -7.44
N ASP A 281 -5.60 10.35 -8.22
CA ASP A 281 -5.79 9.57 -9.45
C ASP A 281 -5.87 8.05 -9.22
N ARG A 282 -5.77 7.58 -7.96
CA ARG A 282 -5.71 6.15 -7.62
C ARG A 282 -6.99 5.70 -6.91
N PRO A 283 -7.86 4.90 -7.55
CA PRO A 283 -9.05 4.37 -6.89
C PRO A 283 -8.66 3.54 -5.65
N ASN A 284 -9.42 3.70 -4.56
CA ASN A 284 -9.24 3.02 -3.26
C ASN A 284 -8.00 3.43 -2.43
N ALA A 285 -7.23 4.42 -2.85
CA ALA A 285 -6.22 5.07 -2.02
C ALA A 285 -6.87 5.80 -0.82
N CYS A 286 -6.12 6.00 0.27
CA CYS A 286 -6.64 6.76 1.42
C CYS A 286 -7.03 8.17 0.99
N GLU A 287 -8.29 8.56 1.23
CA GLU A 287 -8.66 9.97 1.22
C GLU A 287 -7.99 10.63 2.42
N HIS A 288 -7.08 11.58 2.17
CA HIS A 288 -6.59 12.46 3.20
C HIS A 288 -7.76 13.30 3.73
N LYS A 289 -8.08 13.14 5.01
CA LYS A 289 -8.97 14.03 5.75
C LYS A 289 -8.16 14.92 6.67
#